data_AF-A0A924YAJ2-F1
#
_entry.id   AF-A0A924YAJ2-F1
#
_cell.length_a   1.000
_cell.length_b   1.000
_cell.length_c   1.000
_cell.angle_alpha   90.00
_cell.angle_beta   90.00
_cell.angle_gamma   90.00
#
_symmetry.space_group_name_H-M   'P 1'
#
loop_
_entity.id
_entity.type
_entity.pdbx_description
1 polymer ?
#
loop_
_entity_poly.entity_id
_entity_poly.type
_entity_poly.pdbx_seq_one_letter_code
_entity_poly.pdbx_strand_id
1 'polypeptide(L)' 'MTANYEHHTIKTNGINLHIVQAGPQDGPLVILLHGFPEFWYGWRHQ' A
#
# COMPACT_ATOMS: atom_id res chain seq x y z
N MET A 1 11.88 -15.37 0.42
CA MET A 1 12.10 -14.07 -0.24
C MET A 1 11.40 -13.02 0.59
N THR A 2 12.14 -12.08 1.19
CA THR A 2 11.52 -10.97 1.92
C THR A 2 10.97 -9.98 0.89
N ALA A 3 9.65 -9.77 0.88
CA ALA A 3 9.07 -8.69 0.10
C ALA A 3 9.59 -7.36 0.64
N ASN A 4 10.09 -6.49 -0.24
CA ASN A 4 10.43 -5.12 0.12
C ASN A 4 9.15 -4.29 0.10
N TYR A 5 8.79 -3.75 1.25
CA TYR A 5 7.65 -2.86 1.43
C TYR A 5 8.16 -1.43 1.63
N GLU A 6 7.80 -0.54 0.71
CA GLU A 6 8.11 0.88 0.80
C GLU A 6 6.94 1.60 1.47
N HIS A 7 7.20 2.28 2.60
CA HIS A 7 6.17 2.99 3.35
C HIS A 7 6.18 4.48 2.98
N HIS A 8 5.01 5.00 2.65
CA HIS A 8 4.84 6.43 2.39
C HIS A 8 3.67 7.01 3.19
N THR A 9 3.77 8.32 3.46
CA THR A 9 2.66 9.12 3.99
C THR A 9 2.40 10.25 3.02
N ILE A 10 1.22 10.23 2.40
CA ILE A 10 0.81 11.21 1.39
C ILE A 10 -0.11 12.24 2.04
N LYS A 11 0.26 13.53 1.94
CA LYS A 11 -0.62 14.64 2.30
C LYS A 11 -1.58 14.91 1.15
N THR A 12 -2.87 14.71 1.37
CA THR A 12 -3.91 14.94 0.35
C THR A 12 -5.25 15.23 1.01
N ASN A 13 -6.11 16.04 0.39
CA ASN A 13 -7.48 16.29 0.87
C ASN A 13 -7.59 16.64 2.37
N GLY A 14 -6.61 17.35 2.93
CA GLY A 14 -6.57 17.72 4.35
C GLY A 14 -6.21 16.59 5.33
N ILE A 15 -5.85 15.39 4.84
CA ILE A 15 -5.44 14.24 5.65
C ILE A 15 -4.02 13.77 5.31
N ASN A 16 -3.45 12.96 6.20
CA ASN A 16 -2.24 12.17 5.94
C ASN A 16 -2.66 10.71 5.68
N LEU A 17 -2.47 10.23 4.45
CA LEU A 17 -2.78 8.86 4.07
C LEU A 17 -1.51 8.01 4.10
N HIS A 18 -1.48 6.99 4.96
CA HIS A 18 -0.41 5.99 4.96
C HIS A 18 -0.65 4.96 3.85
N ILE A 19 0.38 4.66 3.06
CA ILE A 19 0.36 3.64 2.03
C ILE A 19 1.61 2.76 2.11
N VAL A 20 1.51 1.55 1.55
CA VAL A 20 2.63 0.65 1.29
C VAL A 20 2.67 0.31 -0.18
N GLN A 21 3.86 0.43 -0.77
CA GLN A 21 4.14 0.07 -2.16
C GLN A 21 5.05 -1.15 -2.22
N ALA A 22 4.77 -2.05 -3.16
CA ALA A 22 5.59 -3.22 -3.46
C ALA A 22 5.42 -3.61 -4.94
N GLY A 23 6.40 -4.34 -5.47
CA GLY A 23 6.42 -4.79 -6.86
C GLY A 23 7.29 -3.90 -7.78
N PRO A 24 7.37 -4.23 -9.08
CA PRO A 24 8.18 -3.49 -10.05
C PRO A 24 7.67 -2.05 -10.24
N GLN A 25 8.60 -1.10 -10.35
CA GLN A 25 8.28 0.32 -10.54
C GLN A 25 7.61 0.62 -11.89
N ASP A 26 7.91 -0.18 -12.91
CA ASP A 26 7.38 -0.09 -14.28
C ASP A 26 6.21 -1.07 -14.54
N GLY A 27 5.71 -1.73 -13.49
CA GLY A 27 4.56 -2.62 -13.57
C GLY A 27 3.22 -1.87 -13.72
N PRO A 28 2.16 -2.54 -14.17
CA PRO A 28 0.82 -1.95 -14.19
C PRO A 28 0.35 -1.65 -12.76
N LEU A 29 -0.22 -0.45 -12.57
CA LEU A 29 -0.69 0.00 -11.25
C LEU A 29 -1.92 -0.82 -10.80
N VAL A 30 -1.88 -1.31 -9.57
CA VAL A 30 -3.02 -1.90 -8.85
C VAL A 30 -3.17 -1.20 -7.51
N ILE A 31 -4.39 -0.82 -7.15
CA ILE A 31 -4.72 -0.21 -5.85
C ILE A 31 -5.53 -1.21 -5.03
N LEU A 32 -5.03 -1.53 -3.84
CA LEU A 32 -5.69 -2.43 -2.90
C LEU A 32 -6.22 -1.63 -1.70
N LEU A 33 -7.54 -1.58 -1.55
CA LEU A 33 -8.20 -0.91 -0.43
C LEU A 33 -8.68 -1.97 0.57
N HIS A 34 -8.28 -1.85 1.82
CA HIS A 34 -8.73 -2.74 2.88
C HIS A 34 -10.13 -2.36 3.37
N GLY A 35 -10.81 -3.32 4.00
CA GLY A 35 -12.05 -3.08 4.73
C GLY A 35 -11.82 -2.79 6.22
N PHE A 36 -12.91 -2.68 6.96
CA PHE A 36 -12.89 -2.68 8.43
C PHE A 36 -13.00 -4.12 8.95
N PRO A 37 -12.26 -4.53 10.00
CA PRO A 37 -11.34 -3.74 10.85
C PRO A 37 -9.84 -3.97 10.52
N GLU A 38 -9.46 -3.96 9.25
CA GLU A 38 -8.10 -4.32 8.80
C GLU A 38 -7.26 -3.11 8.37
N PHE A 39 -6.05 -3.39 7.86
CA PHE A 39 -5.16 -2.45 7.20
C PHE A 39 -4.38 -3.18 6.08
N TRP A 40 -3.46 -2.47 5.39
CA TRP A 40 -2.75 -2.96 4.19
C TRP A 40 -2.17 -4.39 4.30
N TYR A 41 -1.78 -4.82 5.50
CA TYR A 41 -1.13 -6.11 5.73
C TYR A 41 -2.02 -7.33 5.41
N GLY A 42 -3.34 -7.12 5.31
CA GLY A 42 -4.27 -8.13 4.79
C GLY A 42 -3.90 -8.60 3.37
N TRP A 43 -3.22 -7.75 2.60
CA TRP A 43 -2.86 -8.00 1.21
C TRP A 43 -1.45 -8.57 0.99
N ARG A 44 -0.68 -8.90 2.04
CA ARG A 44 0.74 -9.34 1.94
C ARG A 44 1.01 -10.59 1.08
N HIS A 45 -0.05 -11.30 0.68
CA HIS A 45 0.01 -12.52 -0.13
C HIS A 45 -0.61 -12.34 -1.53
N GLN A 46 -1.00 -11.12 -1.89
CA GLN A 46 -1.38 -10.76 -3.26
C GLN A 46 -0.14 -10.47 -4.11
#